data_AF-A0A0H5DSQ4-F1
#
_entry.id   AF-A0A0H5DSQ4-F1
#
_cell.length_a   1.000
_cell.length_b   1.000
_cell.length_c   1.000
_cell.angle_alpha   90.00
_cell.angle_beta   90.00
_cell.angle_gamma   90.00
#
_symmetry.space_group_name_H-M   'P 1'
#
loop_
_entity.id
_entity.type
_entity.pdbx_description
1 polymer ?
#
loop_
_entity_poly.entity_id
_entity_poly.type
_entity_poly.pdbx_seq_one_letter_code
_entity_poly.pdbx_strand_id
1 'polypeptide(L)' 'MNDHEYLSVQQIAEDSRYPFSLGQLRHFLMLRHRNGLEKAIRKIGKRVYLRRDLFERWIEGQVRR' A
#
# COMPACT_ATOMS: atom_id res chain seq x y z
N MET A 1 16.87 -7.07 14.04
CA MET A 1 15.67 -6.23 14.25
C MET A 1 14.96 -6.12 12.92
N ASN A 2 13.70 -6.51 12.84
CA ASN A 2 12.93 -6.39 11.60
C ASN A 2 12.10 -5.12 11.73
N ASP A 3 12.72 -3.97 11.41
CA ASP A 3 12.04 -2.69 11.44
C ASP A 3 11.07 -2.65 10.26
N HIS A 4 9.80 -2.89 10.56
CA HIS A 4 8.75 -2.81 9.57
C HIS A 4 8.57 -1.34 9.17
N GLU A 5 8.89 -1.01 7.92
CA GLU A 5 8.68 0.31 7.35
C GLU A 5 7.19 0.51 7.01
N TYR A 6 6.60 1.57 7.55
CA TYR A 6 5.21 1.94 7.33
C TYR A 6 5.14 3.29 6.62
N LEU A 7 4.55 3.32 5.44
CA LEU A 7 4.44 4.50 4.60
C LEU A 7 2.98 4.96 4.55
N SER A 8 2.76 6.27 4.65
CA SER A 8 1.47 6.85 4.34
C SER A 8 1.20 6.81 2.83
N VAL A 9 -0.07 6.90 2.46
CA VAL A 9 -0.48 6.94 1.04
C VAL A 9 0.16 8.11 0.29
N GLN A 10 0.34 9.25 0.97
CA GLN A 10 1.01 10.43 0.44
C GLN A 10 2.47 10.13 0.11
N GLN A 11 3.21 9.53 1.06
CA GLN A 11 4.61 9.17 0.86
C GLN A 11 4.82 8.20 -0.30
N ILE A 12 3.89 7.25 -0.49
CA ILE A 12 3.96 6.31 -1.62
C ILE A 12 3.71 7.03 -2.95
N ALA A 13 2.79 7.98 -3.00
CA ALA A 13 2.50 8.74 -4.21
C ALA A 13 3.64 9.68 -4.63
N GLU A 14 4.44 10.15 -3.65
CA GLU A 14 5.59 11.02 -3.86
C GLU A 14 6.88 10.24 -4.12
N ASP A 15 6.86 8.93 -3.93
CA ASP A 15 8.01 8.04 -4.08
C ASP A 15 8.12 7.52 -5.52
N SER A 16 9.23 7.84 -6.17
CA SER A 16 9.50 7.48 -7.57
C SER A 16 9.62 5.97 -7.82
N ARG A 17 9.72 5.14 -6.77
CA ARG A 17 9.71 3.68 -6.87
C ARG A 17 8.36 3.12 -7.27
N TYR A 18 7.26 3.84 -6.99
CA TYR A 18 5.91 3.35 -7.24
C TYR A 18 5.24 4.17 -8.34
N PRO A 19 4.80 3.55 -9.45
CA PRO A 19 4.18 4.26 -10.56
C PRO A 19 2.69 4.52 -10.32
N PHE A 20 2.32 4.95 -9.11
CA PHE A 20 0.93 5.19 -8.74
C PHE A 20 0.67 6.64 -8.33
N SER A 21 -0.36 7.23 -8.94
CA SER A 21 -0.92 8.49 -8.45
C SER A 21 -1.66 8.29 -7.12
N LEU A 22 -1.82 9.38 -6.37
CA LEU A 22 -2.61 9.38 -5.13
C LEU A 22 -4.06 8.92 -5.35
N GLY A 23 -4.66 9.26 -6.50
CA GLY A 23 -6.00 8.81 -6.87
C GLY A 23 -6.11 7.30 -7.04
N GLN A 24 -5.14 6.69 -7.74
CA GLN A 24 -5.06 5.24 -7.90
C GLN A 24 -4.87 4.54 -6.56
N LEU A 25 -3.99 5.04 -5.70
CA LEU A 25 -3.79 4.47 -4.36
C LEU A 25 -5.06 4.54 -3.51
N ARG A 26 -5.79 5.66 -3.53
CA ARG A 26 -7.08 5.79 -2.84
C ARG A 26 -8.11 4.78 -3.38
N HIS A 27 -8.16 4.59 -4.69
CA HIS A 27 -9.02 3.58 -5.31
C HIS A 27 -8.68 2.16 -4.83
N PHE A 28 -7.39 1.81 -4.78
CA PHE A 28 -6.96 0.51 -4.26
C PHE A 28 -7.32 0.32 -2.78
N LEU A 29 -7.18 1.35 -1.95
CA LEU A 29 -7.56 1.31 -0.53
C LEU A 29 -9.07 1.17 -0.31
N MET A 30 -9.87 1.78 -1.18
CA MET A 30 -11.33 1.62 -1.18
C MET A 30 -11.70 0.16 -1.47
N LEU A 31 -11.02 -0.46 -2.43
CA LEU A 31 -11.26 -1.85 -2.84
C LEU A 31 -10.41 -2.89 -2.09
N ARG A 32 -9.79 -2.51 -0.97
CA ARG A 32 -8.76 -3.32 -0.26
C ARG A 32 -9.16 -4.77 0.05
N HIS A 33 -10.44 -5.02 0.33
CA HIS A 33 -10.98 -6.34 0.65
C HIS A 33 -11.16 -7.20 -0.60
N ARG A 34 -11.34 -6.57 -1.77
CA ARG A 34 -11.55 -7.24 -3.06
C ARG A 34 -10.25 -7.46 -3.82
N ASN A 35 -9.30 -6.53 -3.73
CA ASN A 35 -8.00 -6.62 -4.40
C ASN A 35 -6.90 -7.27 -3.54
N GLY A 36 -7.19 -7.62 -2.28
CA GLY A 36 -6.25 -8.29 -1.38
C GLY A 36 -5.23 -7.37 -0.69
N LEU A 37 -5.31 -6.04 -0.89
CA LEU A 37 -4.41 -5.06 -0.30
C LEU A 37 -4.54 -4.97 1.24
N GLU A 38 -5.66 -5.46 1.81
CA GLU A 38 -5.91 -5.44 3.25
C GLU A 38 -4.75 -5.97 4.10
N LYS A 39 -4.02 -6.98 3.61
CA LYS A 39 -2.88 -7.56 4.33
C LYS A 39 -1.73 -6.58 4.54
N ALA A 40 -1.57 -5.58 3.66
CA ALA A 40 -0.53 -4.56 3.76
C ALA A 40 -0.96 -3.36 4.61
N ILE A 41 -2.24 -3.24 4.96
CA ILE A 41 -2.78 -2.05 5.62
C ILE A 41 -2.60 -2.13 7.14
N ARG A 42 -2.08 -1.05 7.72
CA ARG A 42 -2.03 -0.81 9.17
C ARG A 42 -2.78 0.47 9.51
N LYS A 43 -3.76 0.36 10.41
CA LYS A 43 -4.44 1.52 11.00
C LYS A 43 -3.75 1.90 12.30
N ILE A 44 -3.38 3.17 12.44
CA ILE A 44 -2.81 3.75 13.66
C ILE A 44 -3.63 5.00 13.98
N GLY A 45 -4.50 4.90 14.99
CA GLY A 45 -5.52 5.92 15.27
C GLY A 45 -6.43 6.14 14.05
N LYS A 46 -6.53 7.40 13.60
CA LYS A 46 -7.32 7.79 12.43
C LYS A 46 -6.56 7.72 11.10
N ARG A 47 -5.30 7.27 11.10
CA ARG A 47 -4.42 7.26 9.92
C ARG A 47 -4.25 5.85 9.37
N VAL A 48 -4.14 5.77 8.04
CA VAL A 48 -3.89 4.54 7.28
C VAL A 48 -2.46 4.57 6.77
N TYR A 49 -1.73 3.52 7.09
CA TYR A 49 -0.37 3.27 6.61
C TYR A 49 -0.35 1.94 5.85
N LEU A 50 0.62 1.81 4.96
CA LEU A 50 0.93 0.58 4.24
C LEU A 50 2.30 0.09 4.70
N ARG A 51 2.35 -1.17 5.12
CA ARG A 51 3.61 -1.84 5.43
C ARG A 51 4.31 -2.16 4.12
N ARG A 52 5.50 -1.60 3.93
CA ARG A 52 6.16 -1.53 2.63
C ARG A 52 6.39 -2.90 1.99
N ASP A 53 6.97 -3.84 2.73
CA ASP A 53 7.27 -5.19 2.25
C ASP A 53 6.01 -5.97 1.79
N LEU A 54 4.90 -5.81 2.50
CA LEU A 54 3.61 -6.43 2.13
C LEU A 54 2.97 -5.73 0.93
N PHE A 55 3.15 -4.41 0.81
CA PHE A 55 2.68 -3.66 -0.34
C PHE A 55 3.43 -4.02 -1.62
N GLU A 56 4.77 -4.09 -1.57
CA GLU A 56 5.60 -4.54 -2.70
C GLU A 56 5.21 -5.96 -3.13
N ARG A 57 5.05 -6.90 -2.18
CA ARG A 57 4.55 -8.25 -2.49
C ARG A 57 3.16 -8.26 -3.13
N TRP A 58 2.29 -7.35 -2.72
CA TRP A 58 0.96 -7.21 -3.31
C TRP A 58 1.03 -6.72 -4.76
N ILE A 59 1.92 -5.76 -5.07
CA ILE A 59 2.17 -5.27 -6.44
C ILE A 59 2.65 -6.42 -7.33
N GLU A 60 3.68 -7.16 -6.90
CA GLU A 60 4.20 -8.31 -7.64
C GLU A 60 3.13 -9.38 -7.91
N GLY A 61 2.19 -9.54 -6.97
CA GLY A 61 1.04 -10.42 -7.13
C GLY A 61 0.02 -9.96 -8.18
N GLN A 62 -0.04 -8.67 -8.54
CA GLN A 62 -0.97 -8.16 -9.56
C GLN A 62 -0.54 -8.53 -10.99
N VAL A 63 0.75 -8.75 -11.22
CA VAL A 63 1.31 -9.04 -12.56
C VAL A 63 0.86 -10.39 -13.11
N ARG A 64 0.47 -11.33 -12.25
CA ARG A 64 0.17 -12.73 -12.61
C ARG A 64 -1.31 -13.02 -12.93
N ARG A 65 -2.07 -12.05 -13.45
CA ARG A 65 -3.48 -12.24 -13.85
C ARG A 65 -3.68 -12.24 -15.36
#